data_AF-A0A6I1L719-F1
#
_entry.id   AF-A0A6I1L719-F1
#
_cell.length_a   1.000
_cell.length_b   1.000
_cell.length_c   1.000
_cell.angle_alpha   90.00
_cell.angle_beta   90.00
_cell.angle_gamma   90.00
#
_symmetry.space_group_name_H-M   'P 1'
#
loop_
_entity.id
_entity.type
_entity.pdbx_description
1 polymer ?
#
loop_
_entity_poly.entity_id
_entity_poly.type
_entity_poly.pdbx_seq_one_letter_code
_entity_poly.pdbx_strand_id
1 'polypeptide(L)'
;MALKRIGFVKDASGRRRLARIYNFEFTVTGDARHPGTITQFGAHSAQIELAPYPFEIKTPQPTAEVIELSQWRQEHGKGRH
;
A
#
# COMPACT_ATOMS: atom_id res chain seq x y z
N MET A 1 5.97 20.50 -7.07
CA MET A 1 6.06 19.66 -8.29
C MET A 1 7.26 20.13 -9.09
N ALA A 2 8.07 19.21 -9.62
CA ALA A 2 9.26 19.54 -10.41
C ALA A 2 9.26 18.76 -11.73
N LEU A 3 9.65 19.42 -12.82
CA LEU A 3 9.75 18.76 -14.13
C LEU A 3 10.87 17.72 -14.07
N LYS A 4 10.52 16.44 -14.23
CA LYS A 4 11.49 15.35 -14.30
C LYS A 4 12.04 15.22 -15.72
N ARG A 5 11.15 15.22 -16.72
CA ARG A 5 11.51 14.93 -18.12
C ARG A 5 10.38 15.35 -19.07
N ILE A 6 10.76 15.68 -20.30
CA ILE A 6 9.86 15.77 -21.46
C ILE A 6 10.22 14.66 -22.44
N GLY A 7 9.24 13.99 -23.05
CA GLY A 7 9.49 12.97 -24.06
C GLY A 7 8.24 12.32 -24.63
N PHE A 8 8.40 11.48 -25.65
CA PHE A 8 7.30 10.73 -26.23
C PHE A 8 6.98 9.48 -25.41
N VAL A 9 5.72 9.32 -25.01
CA VAL A 9 5.19 8.13 -24.31
C VAL A 9 3.91 7.66 -24.98
N LYS A 10 3.54 6.39 -24.82
CA LYS A 10 2.29 5.86 -25.37
C LYS A 10 1.12 6.35 -24.50
N ASP A 11 0.04 6.78 -25.15
CA ASP A 11 -1.23 7.04 -24.47
C ASP A 11 -2.06 5.76 -24.29
N ALA A 12 -3.26 5.88 -23.71
CA ALA A 12 -4.17 4.76 -23.47
C ALA A 12 -4.63 4.06 -24.77
N SER A 13 -4.53 4.72 -25.92
CA SER A 13 -4.80 4.15 -27.24
C SER A 13 -3.55 3.54 -27.91
N GLY A 14 -2.40 3.56 -27.23
CA GLY A 14 -1.13 3.06 -27.73
C GLY A 14 -0.37 4.05 -28.64
N ARG A 15 -0.89 5.25 -28.88
CA ARG A 15 -0.27 6.26 -29.76
C ARG A 15 0.81 7.03 -29.00
N ARG A 16 1.95 7.28 -29.65
CA ARG A 16 3.03 8.08 -29.05
C ARG A 16 2.66 9.56 -29.07
N ARG A 17 2.66 10.19 -27.90
CA ARG A 17 2.39 11.62 -27.72
C ARG A 17 3.48 12.26 -26.89
N LEU A 18 3.75 13.53 -27.17
CA LEU A 18 4.68 14.33 -26.37
C LEU A 18 4.08 14.54 -24.98
N ALA A 19 4.83 14.14 -23.95
CA ALA A 19 4.44 14.26 -22.57
C ALA A 19 5.44 15.05 -21.74
N ARG A 20 4.90 15.68 -20.70
CA ARG A 20 5.66 16.29 -19.61
C ARG A 20 5.46 15.41 -18.37
N ILE A 21 6.55 14.98 -17.78
CA ILE A 21 6.56 14.13 -16.59
C ILE A 21 7.07 14.96 -15.43
N TYR A 22 6.28 15.06 -14.37
CA TYR A 22 6.63 15.79 -13.16
C TYR A 22 6.68 14.85 -11.96
N ASN A 23 7.65 15.08 -11.09
CA ASN A 23 7.66 14.50 -9.76
C ASN A 23 6.95 15.44 -8.79
N PHE A 24 6.26 14.85 -7.82
CA PHE A 24 5.68 15.57 -6.69
C PHE A 24 5.82 14.75 -5.41
N GLU A 25 5.55 15.40 -4.29
CA GLU A 25 5.49 14.76 -2.98
C GLU A 25 4.07 14.93 -2.43
N PHE A 26 3.58 13.93 -1.72
CA PHE A 26 2.32 13.98 -1.00
C PHE A 26 2.46 13.34 0.38
N THR A 27 1.55 13.64 1.28
CA THR A 27 1.49 13.03 2.62
C THR A 27 0.14 12.33 2.77
N VAL A 28 0.11 11.16 3.42
CA VAL A 28 -1.15 10.42 3.67
C VAL A 28 -1.71 10.78 5.05
N THR A 29 -0.88 10.71 6.08
CA THR A 29 -1.24 11.02 7.48
C THR A 29 -0.49 12.22 8.06
N GLY A 30 0.35 12.90 7.26
CA GLY A 30 1.09 14.10 7.67
C GLY A 30 2.54 13.86 8.09
N ASP A 31 2.91 12.64 8.45
CA ASP A 31 4.25 12.35 9.01
C ASP A 31 5.31 12.04 7.94
N ALA A 32 4.92 11.32 6.88
CA ALA A 32 5.83 10.87 5.84
C ALA A 32 5.49 11.49 4.48
N ARG A 33 6.54 11.95 3.78
CA ARG A 33 6.45 12.37 2.39
C ARG A 33 6.62 11.16 1.48
N HIS A 34 5.68 11.00 0.56
CA HIS A 34 5.66 9.95 -0.43
C HIS A 34 5.88 10.56 -1.82
N PRO A 35 6.76 9.96 -2.64
CA PRO A 35 6.96 10.42 -4.00
C PRO A 35 5.77 10.01 -4.88
N GLY A 36 5.38 10.91 -5.77
CA GLY A 36 4.40 10.68 -6.81
C GLY A 36 4.91 11.17 -8.17
N THR A 37 4.35 10.61 -9.24
CA THR A 37 4.65 11.01 -10.61
C THR A 37 3.35 11.36 -11.34
N ILE A 38 3.36 12.45 -12.11
CA ILE A 38 2.26 12.80 -13.01
C ILE A 38 2.78 12.91 -14.44
N THR A 39 2.05 12.28 -15.37
CA THR A 39 2.29 12.38 -16.81
C THR A 39 1.20 13.23 -17.43
N GLN A 40 1.59 14.25 -18.19
CA GLN A 40 0.68 15.18 -18.86
C GLN A 40 0.87 15.19 -20.37
N PHE A 41 -0.24 15.11 -21.12
CA PHE A 41 -0.28 15.34 -22.57
C PHE A 41 -0.94 16.69 -22.85
N GLY A 42 -0.18 17.65 -23.39
CA GLY A 42 -0.68 19.02 -23.51
C GLY A 42 -1.14 19.56 -22.15
N ALA A 43 -2.29 20.22 -22.08
CA ALA A 43 -2.85 20.77 -20.83
C ALA A 43 -3.53 19.74 -19.91
N HIS A 44 -3.65 18.47 -20.32
CA HIS A 44 -4.39 17.46 -19.59
C HIS A 44 -3.48 16.44 -18.90
N SER A 45 -3.79 16.12 -17.66
CA SER A 45 -3.17 15.01 -16.91
C SER A 45 -3.68 13.68 -17.45
N ALA A 46 -2.75 12.79 -17.79
CA ALA A 46 -3.05 11.50 -18.39
C ALA A 46 -2.97 10.35 -17.38
N GLN A 47 -1.98 10.41 -16.48
CA GLN A 47 -1.72 9.35 -15.51
C GLN A 47 -1.09 9.95 -14.25
N ILE A 48 -1.51 9.44 -13.11
CA ILE A 48 -0.95 9.75 -11.79
C ILE A 48 -0.53 8.42 -11.17
N GLU A 49 0.72 8.35 -10.74
CA GLU A 49 1.29 7.22 -10.01
C GLU A 49 1.66 7.68 -8.60
N LEU A 50 1.20 6.93 -7.61
CA LEU A 50 1.48 7.16 -6.20
C LEU A 50 2.36 6.03 -5.67
N ALA A 51 3.29 6.36 -4.79
CA ALA A 51 4.03 5.32 -4.07
C ALA A 51 3.05 4.42 -3.29
N PRO A 52 3.33 3.11 -3.18
CA PRO A 52 2.51 2.19 -2.38
C PRO A 52 2.41 2.66 -0.93
N TYR A 53 1.22 2.51 -0.34
CA TYR A 53 1.02 2.82 1.07
C TYR A 53 1.70 1.77 1.95
N PRO A 54 2.57 2.16 2.90
CA PRO A 54 3.12 1.23 3.87
C PRO A 54 2.03 0.85 4.86
N PHE A 55 1.55 -0.40 4.80
CA PHE A 55 0.69 -0.94 5.84
C PHE A 55 1.50 -1.89 6.72
N GLU A 56 1.36 -1.76 8.03
CA GLU A 56 1.90 -2.72 8.97
C GLU A 56 0.97 -3.94 8.99
N ILE A 57 1.50 -5.11 8.68
CA ILE A 57 0.81 -6.38 8.95
C ILE A 57 0.82 -6.54 10.46
N LYS A 58 -0.25 -6.12 11.13
CA LYS A 58 -0.46 -6.48 12.53
C LYS A 58 -0.72 -7.97 12.55
N THR A 59 0.27 -8.78 12.94
CA THR A 59 0.03 -10.17 13.30
C THR A 59 -1.10 -10.15 14.33
N PRO A 60 -2.28 -10.73 14.03
CA PRO A 60 -3.36 -10.76 15.00
C PRO A 60 -2.80 -11.41 16.27
N GLN A 61 -2.83 -10.66 17.37
CA GLN A 61 -2.50 -11.23 18.67
C GLN A 61 -3.50 -12.37 18.88
N PRO A 62 -3.03 -13.60 19.23
CA PRO A 62 -3.95 -14.69 19.50
C PRO A 62 -4.81 -14.28 20.70
N THR A 63 -6.05 -13.84 20.42
CA THR A 63 -7.05 -13.48 21.43
C THR A 63 -7.75 -14.71 22.02
N ALA A 64 -7.43 -15.89 21.53
CA ALA A 64 -7.93 -17.15 22.05
C ALA A 64 -6.86 -17.76 22.97
N GLU A 65 -7.18 -17.82 24.26
CA GLU A 65 -6.50 -18.72 25.19
C GLU A 65 -6.82 -20.15 24.71
N VAL A 66 -5.91 -20.73 23.93
CA VAL A 66 -6.06 -22.07 23.39
C VAL A 66 -5.88 -23.05 24.55
N ILE A 67 -6.99 -23.44 25.18
CA ILE A 67 -6.99 -24.50 26.17
C ILE A 67 -6.85 -25.83 25.43
N GLU A 68 -5.72 -26.52 25.63
CA GLU A 68 -5.53 -27.86 25.08
C GLU A 68 -6.50 -28.83 25.80
N LEU A 69 -7.42 -29.44 25.06
CA LEU A 69 -8.47 -30.33 25.60
C LEU A 69 -7.92 -31.54 26.37
N SER A 70 -6.67 -31.91 26.12
CA SER A 70 -5.90 -32.94 26.82
C SER A 70 -5.46 -32.44 28.21
N GLN A 71 -4.90 -31.24 28.31
CA GLN A 71 -4.49 -30.61 29.56
C GLN A 71 -5.68 -30.40 30.50
N TRP A 72 -6.80 -29.85 29.98
CA TRP A 72 -8.01 -29.65 30.78
C TRP A 72 -8.57 -30.97 31.34
N ARG A 73 -8.54 -32.05 30.53
CA ARG A 73 -8.97 -33.38 30.98
C ARG A 73 -8.07 -33.98 32.04
N GLN A 74 -6.77 -33.69 32.03
CA GLN A 74 -5.84 -34.15 33.07
C GLN A 74 -6.05 -33.41 34.39
N GLU A 75 -6.24 -32.09 34.33
CA GLU A 75 -6.44 -31.24 35.51
C GLU A 75 -7.79 -31.51 36.18
N HIS A 76 -8.86 -31.73 35.40
CA HIS A 76 -10.23 -31.90 35.93
C HIS A 76 -10.73 -33.35 35.96
N GLY A 77 -10.01 -34.32 35.37
CA GLY A 77 -10.40 -35.73 35.32
C GLY A 77 -10.15 -36.50 36.62
N LYS A 78 -9.49 -35.88 37.62
CA LYS A 78 -9.09 -36.54 38.88
C LYS A 78 -10.08 -36.35 40.02
N GLY A 79 -11.37 -36.25 39.69
CA GLY A 79 -12.46 -36.17 40.66
C GLY A 79 -13.58 -37.13 40.28
N ARG A 80 -13.40 -38.42 40.55
CA ARG A 80 -14.45 -39.42 40.81
C ARG A 80 -13.80 -40.67 41.36
N HIS A 81 -13.74 -40.67 42.69
CA HIS A 81 -13.46 -41.82 43.54
C HIS A 81 -14.63 -42.81 43.49
#